data_AF-A0A3N6ZV51-F1
#
_entry.id   AF-A0A3N6ZV51-F1
#
_cell.length_a   1.000
_cell.length_b   1.000
_cell.length_c   1.000
_cell.angle_alpha   90.00
_cell.angle_beta   90.00
_cell.angle_gamma   90.00
#
_symmetry.space_group_name_H-M   'P 1'
#
loop_
_entity.id
_entity.type
_entity.pdbx_description
1 polymer ?
#
loop_
_entity_poly.entity_id
_entity_poly.type
_entity_poly.pdbx_seq_one_letter_code
_entity_poly.pdbx_strand_id
1 'polypeptide(L)'
;MSTKFLPAIAAFMSVTFLFSCKEQPVGIFTGENAKDSTYVGTVESPQTKNFYIEEFSGVRCVNCPAGATKLEEMMSQNPGRLKIVTIHAGGLTAPDYTKGSVQDLRTGVNGNGDGLKISNIIYGGDPSKPAASFDRMPVSPQTTTPLLGAKEDWDIMLSAIKTQNSTTPVNMYLSNSYNAAKDEYTIQVKLAYTQAVTEPQFLTIYLIEDKIVDQQVSPLIPNYEYNHVFRMSVTPFNGMAILDSIPNKESGRVFVTNYKLKIDRNDASDLKQKFWNLDNIHVVAFVHKGTSAADKRVLQAIDKTLK
;
A
#
# COMPACT_ATOMS: atom_id res chain seq x y z
N MET A 1 50.70 46.31 45.55
CA MET A 1 49.43 46.54 46.25
C MET A 1 48.43 45.53 45.71
N SER A 2 47.97 44.64 46.59
CA SER A 2 47.13 43.48 46.28
C SER A 2 45.76 43.88 45.77
N THR A 3 45.27 43.25 44.71
CA THR A 3 43.83 43.00 44.54
C THR A 3 43.58 41.78 43.65
N LYS A 4 42.88 40.82 44.25
CA LYS A 4 42.36 39.56 43.71
C LYS A 4 41.30 39.83 42.64
N PHE A 5 41.23 39.00 41.60
CA PHE A 5 40.00 38.85 40.81
C PHE A 5 39.61 37.36 40.72
N LEU A 6 38.37 37.09 41.12
CA LEU A 6 37.68 35.81 41.09
C LEU A 6 37.41 35.33 39.65
N PRO A 7 37.23 34.01 39.43
CA PRO A 7 36.81 33.47 38.14
C PRO A 7 35.30 33.60 37.96
N ALA A 8 34.86 34.19 36.85
CA ALA A 8 33.46 34.15 36.42
C ALA A 8 33.21 32.85 35.65
N ILE A 9 32.49 31.93 36.29
CA ILE A 9 31.95 30.70 35.68
C ILE A 9 30.79 31.12 34.78
N ALA A 10 31.01 31.10 33.46
CA ALA A 10 29.92 31.23 32.49
C ALA A 10 29.30 29.84 32.25
N ALA A 11 28.15 29.61 32.88
CA ALA A 11 27.33 28.42 32.64
C ALA A 11 26.78 28.45 31.21
N PHE A 12 27.30 27.57 30.35
CA PHE A 12 26.79 27.34 29.00
C PHE A 12 25.47 26.57 29.12
N MET A 13 24.35 27.29 29.10
CA MET A 13 23.02 26.70 29.16
C MET A 13 22.74 26.02 27.81
N SER A 14 22.83 24.69 27.81
CA SER A 14 22.58 23.82 26.66
C SER A 14 21.13 23.98 26.21
N VAL A 15 20.92 24.61 25.06
CA VAL A 15 19.61 24.66 24.38
C VAL A 15 19.41 23.32 23.70
N THR A 16 18.77 22.40 24.41
CA THR A 16 18.32 21.13 23.85
C THR A 16 17.19 21.42 22.86
N PHE A 17 17.53 21.42 21.57
CA PHE A 17 16.54 21.41 20.50
C PHE A 17 15.70 20.13 20.64
N LEU A 18 14.47 20.30 21.12
CA LEU A 18 13.43 19.29 21.01
C LEU A 18 13.19 19.07 19.52
N PHE A 19 13.72 17.98 18.99
CA PHE A 19 13.35 17.48 17.67
C PHE A 19 11.85 17.18 17.70
N SER A 20 11.11 18.10 17.12
CA SER A 20 9.72 17.92 16.69
C SER A 20 9.60 16.59 15.98
N CYS A 21 8.74 15.70 16.49
CA CYS A 21 8.27 14.56 15.74
C CYS A 21 7.72 15.08 14.41
N LYS A 22 8.33 14.69 13.28
CA LYS A 22 7.74 14.92 11.96
C LYS A 22 6.35 14.26 11.99
N GLU A 23 5.31 15.07 12.09
CA GLU A 23 3.94 14.60 11.87
C GLU A 23 3.91 13.95 10.49
N GLN A 24 3.80 12.63 10.49
CA GLN A 24 3.57 11.88 9.26
C GLN A 24 2.18 12.29 8.79
N PRO A 25 2.02 12.84 7.57
CA PRO A 25 0.73 13.36 7.14
C PRO A 25 -0.30 12.24 7.22
N VAL A 26 -1.24 12.40 8.14
CA VAL A 26 -2.39 11.51 8.27
C VAL A 26 -3.12 11.52 6.93
N GLY A 27 -3.18 10.35 6.28
CA GLY A 27 -4.00 10.17 5.08
C GLY A 27 -5.44 10.57 5.39
N ILE A 28 -6.14 11.11 4.39
CA ILE A 28 -7.57 11.40 4.53
C ILE A 28 -8.27 10.05 4.72
N PHE A 29 -8.82 9.83 5.91
CA PHE A 29 -9.64 8.66 6.21
C PHE A 29 -10.87 8.66 5.32
N THR A 30 -10.98 7.68 4.43
CA THR A 30 -12.20 7.44 3.64
C THR A 30 -13.08 6.36 4.26
N GLY A 31 -12.50 5.50 5.11
CA GLY A 31 -13.21 4.49 5.88
C GLY A 31 -13.46 4.90 7.33
N GLU A 32 -14.69 4.79 7.82
CA GLU A 32 -14.99 4.91 9.26
C GLU A 32 -14.74 3.56 9.95
N ASN A 33 -13.87 3.52 10.97
CA ASN A 33 -13.68 2.31 11.78
C ASN A 33 -14.94 2.05 12.61
N ALA A 34 -15.63 0.94 12.33
CA ALA A 34 -16.96 0.72 12.86
C ALA A 34 -16.98 0.01 14.22
N LYS A 35 -15.97 -0.83 14.52
CA LYS A 35 -15.68 -1.47 15.82
C LYS A 35 -14.53 -2.47 15.64
N ASP A 36 -13.51 -2.34 16.48
CA ASP A 36 -12.43 -3.31 16.59
C ASP A 36 -12.68 -4.29 17.73
N SER A 37 -12.19 -5.53 17.60
CA SER A 37 -12.17 -6.50 18.68
C SER A 37 -10.90 -7.33 18.67
N THR A 38 -10.49 -7.80 19.85
CA THR A 38 -9.35 -8.70 20.02
C THR A 38 -9.58 -9.70 21.13
N TYR A 39 -9.06 -10.91 20.94
CA TYR A 39 -9.13 -12.00 21.90
C TYR A 39 -7.99 -13.00 21.66
N VAL A 40 -7.84 -13.99 22.54
CA VAL A 40 -6.94 -15.14 22.34
C VAL A 40 -7.80 -16.35 22.05
N GLY A 41 -7.60 -16.95 20.88
CA GLY A 41 -8.26 -18.19 20.47
C GLY A 41 -7.27 -19.35 20.38
N THR A 42 -7.75 -20.48 19.87
CA THR A 42 -6.89 -21.60 19.48
C THR A 42 -5.95 -21.16 18.35
N VAL A 43 -4.69 -21.60 18.43
CA VAL A 43 -3.69 -21.34 17.38
C VAL A 43 -4.10 -22.06 16.09
N GLU A 44 -4.33 -21.29 15.03
CA GLU A 44 -4.61 -21.83 13.69
C GLU A 44 -3.31 -22.31 13.02
N SER A 45 -3.40 -23.29 12.11
CA SER A 45 -2.28 -23.62 11.24
C SER A 45 -1.94 -22.44 10.31
N PRO A 46 -0.66 -22.12 10.08
CA PRO A 46 -0.26 -21.05 9.16
C PRO A 46 -0.80 -21.28 7.74
N GLN A 47 -1.45 -20.25 7.20
CA GLN A 47 -1.77 -20.15 5.78
C GLN A 47 -0.47 -20.04 4.97
N THR A 48 -0.51 -20.53 3.73
CA THR A 48 0.58 -20.27 2.79
C THR A 48 0.70 -18.75 2.55
N LYS A 49 1.92 -18.21 2.55
CA LYS A 49 2.23 -16.78 2.32
C LYS A 49 1.91 -16.33 0.89
N ASN A 50 0.97 -15.40 0.72
CA ASN A 50 0.79 -14.70 -0.55
C ASN A 50 1.81 -13.57 -0.66
N PHE A 51 2.20 -13.21 -1.87
CA PHE A 51 3.18 -12.17 -2.13
C PHE A 51 2.50 -10.91 -2.66
N TYR A 52 2.92 -9.76 -2.18
CA TYR A 52 2.38 -8.47 -2.54
C TYR A 52 3.31 -7.75 -3.51
N ILE A 53 2.75 -7.10 -4.53
CA ILE A 53 3.50 -6.40 -5.56
C ILE A 53 2.89 -5.01 -5.75
N GLU A 54 3.72 -3.98 -5.67
CA GLU A 54 3.36 -2.59 -6.01
C GLU A 54 4.10 -2.21 -7.29
N GLU A 55 3.37 -2.04 -8.39
CA GLU A 55 3.91 -1.62 -9.68
C GLU A 55 3.65 -0.12 -9.88
N PHE A 56 4.68 0.65 -10.23
CA PHE A 56 4.54 2.02 -10.71
C PHE A 56 4.48 2.02 -12.23
N SER A 57 3.34 2.48 -12.75
CA SER A 57 3.01 2.48 -14.17
C SER A 57 2.58 3.86 -14.66
N GLY A 58 2.34 4.01 -15.96
CA GLY A 58 1.97 5.30 -16.53
C GLY A 58 1.30 5.19 -17.90
N VAL A 59 0.24 5.97 -18.09
CA VAL A 59 -0.49 6.03 -19.37
C VAL A 59 0.37 6.58 -20.51
N ARG A 60 1.43 7.33 -20.22
CA ARG A 60 2.38 7.87 -21.23
C ARG A 60 3.70 7.11 -21.30
N CYS A 61 3.81 5.96 -20.63
CA CYS A 61 5.03 5.19 -20.51
C CYS A 61 5.10 4.10 -21.59
N VAL A 62 6.06 4.22 -22.51
CA VAL A 62 6.22 3.30 -23.65
C VAL A 62 6.40 1.84 -23.23
N ASN A 63 7.13 1.62 -22.14
CA ASN A 63 7.50 0.27 -21.69
C ASN A 63 6.51 -0.32 -20.68
N CYS A 64 5.54 0.45 -20.20
CA CYS A 64 4.62 0.02 -19.14
C CYS A 64 3.67 -1.10 -19.59
N PRO A 65 3.16 -1.15 -20.83
CA PRO A 65 2.43 -2.32 -21.32
C PRO A 65 3.23 -3.63 -21.22
N ALA A 66 4.52 -3.61 -21.53
CA ALA A 66 5.37 -4.78 -21.38
C ALA A 66 5.59 -5.19 -19.91
N GLY A 67 5.54 -4.22 -18.99
CA GLY A 67 5.51 -4.45 -17.54
C GLY A 67 4.22 -5.17 -17.13
N ALA A 68 3.07 -4.65 -17.54
CA ALA A 68 1.77 -5.28 -17.26
C ALA A 68 1.73 -6.74 -17.76
N THR A 69 2.11 -6.99 -19.01
CA THR A 69 2.18 -8.36 -19.57
C THR A 69 3.08 -9.27 -18.75
N LYS A 70 4.24 -8.78 -18.30
CA LYS A 70 5.15 -9.58 -17.46
C LYS A 70 4.51 -9.95 -16.10
N LEU A 71 3.78 -9.03 -15.46
CA LEU A 71 3.10 -9.32 -14.21
C LEU A 71 1.95 -10.33 -14.42
N GLU A 72 1.21 -10.24 -15.51
CA GLU A 72 0.17 -11.22 -15.88
C GLU A 72 0.77 -12.63 -16.08
N GLU A 73 1.90 -12.72 -16.80
CA GLU A 73 2.65 -13.97 -16.95
C GLU A 73 3.05 -14.54 -15.58
N MET A 74 3.60 -13.70 -14.69
CA MET A 74 3.98 -14.11 -13.34
C MET A 74 2.78 -14.57 -12.51
N MET A 75 1.62 -13.92 -12.64
CA MET A 75 0.38 -14.36 -11.98
C MET A 75 -0.08 -15.72 -12.49
N SER A 76 -0.02 -15.95 -13.81
CA SER A 76 -0.42 -17.23 -14.41
C SER A 76 0.44 -18.39 -13.90
N GLN A 77 1.73 -18.14 -13.66
CA GLN A 77 2.67 -19.10 -13.08
C GLN A 77 2.52 -19.28 -11.57
N ASN A 78 1.76 -18.41 -10.90
CA ASN A 78 1.60 -18.35 -9.45
C ASN A 78 0.12 -18.17 -9.06
N PRO A 79 -0.77 -19.09 -9.48
CA PRO A 79 -2.21 -18.90 -9.42
C PRO A 79 -2.67 -18.61 -7.99
N GLY A 80 -3.34 -17.46 -7.82
CA GLY A 80 -3.88 -16.99 -6.54
C GLY A 80 -2.85 -16.53 -5.51
N ARG A 81 -1.55 -16.54 -5.82
CA ARG A 81 -0.47 -16.24 -4.85
C ARG A 81 0.03 -14.80 -4.89
N LEU A 82 -0.09 -14.10 -6.02
CA LEU A 82 0.37 -12.73 -6.18
C LEU A 82 -0.79 -11.75 -6.00
N LYS A 83 -0.55 -10.66 -5.26
CA LYS A 83 -1.50 -9.58 -4.98
C LYS A 83 -0.89 -8.29 -5.49
N ILE A 84 -1.32 -7.86 -6.67
CA ILE A 84 -0.73 -6.73 -7.39
C ILE A 84 -1.58 -5.48 -7.19
N VAL A 85 -0.89 -4.35 -7.07
CA VAL A 85 -1.47 -3.01 -7.07
C VAL A 85 -0.66 -2.14 -8.03
N THR A 86 -1.29 -1.66 -9.09
CA THR A 86 -0.69 -0.79 -10.11
C THR A 86 -0.99 0.68 -9.81
N ILE A 87 0.05 1.43 -9.48
CA ILE A 87 0.01 2.80 -9.01
C ILE A 87 0.39 3.76 -10.14
N HIS A 88 -0.56 4.61 -10.52
CA HIS A 88 -0.32 5.74 -11.42
C HIS A 88 0.02 6.98 -10.59
N ALA A 89 1.31 7.27 -10.42
CA ALA A 89 1.81 8.43 -9.69
C ALA A 89 3.06 9.04 -10.33
N GLY A 90 3.24 10.36 -10.16
CA GLY A 90 4.42 11.08 -10.66
C GLY A 90 4.44 11.24 -12.19
N GLY A 91 5.63 11.24 -12.79
CA GLY A 91 5.82 11.42 -14.22
C GLY A 91 5.15 10.32 -15.06
N LEU A 92 4.82 10.66 -16.31
CA LEU A 92 4.21 9.77 -17.32
C LEU A 92 2.79 9.27 -17.02
N THR A 93 2.10 9.83 -16.02
CA THR A 93 0.79 9.32 -15.57
C THR A 93 -0.39 10.25 -15.85
N ALA A 94 -0.13 11.51 -16.19
CA ALA A 94 -1.20 12.44 -16.50
C ALA A 94 -1.96 11.99 -17.76
N PRO A 95 -3.30 11.96 -17.75
CA PRO A 95 -4.09 11.60 -18.93
C PRO A 95 -3.82 12.57 -20.08
N ASP A 96 -4.12 12.15 -21.31
CA ASP A 96 -4.08 12.99 -22.50
C ASP A 96 -5.44 13.02 -23.18
N TYR A 97 -6.30 13.94 -22.75
CA TYR A 97 -7.63 14.10 -23.31
C TYR A 97 -7.60 14.46 -24.80
N THR A 98 -6.51 15.07 -25.30
CA THR A 98 -6.34 15.35 -26.73
C THR A 98 -6.08 14.10 -27.55
N LYS A 99 -5.62 13.01 -26.91
CA LYS A 99 -5.46 11.68 -27.50
C LYS A 99 -6.56 10.70 -27.08
N GLY A 100 -7.66 11.20 -26.51
CA GLY A 100 -8.83 10.40 -26.19
C GLY A 100 -8.81 9.68 -24.84
N SER A 101 -7.91 10.04 -23.92
CA SER A 101 -8.03 9.53 -22.53
C SER A 101 -9.42 9.84 -21.98
N VAL A 102 -10.05 8.89 -21.31
CA VAL A 102 -11.41 9.03 -20.78
C VAL A 102 -11.39 9.42 -19.30
N GLN A 103 -10.43 8.90 -18.54
CA GLN A 103 -10.33 9.14 -17.10
C GLN A 103 -8.88 9.37 -16.64
N ASP A 104 -8.74 9.94 -15.44
CA ASP A 104 -7.44 10.10 -14.76
C ASP A 104 -7.22 8.92 -13.80
N LEU A 105 -6.31 8.01 -14.15
CA LEU A 105 -5.99 6.82 -13.34
C LEU A 105 -5.20 7.14 -12.07
N ARG A 106 -4.71 8.37 -11.91
CA ARG A 106 -4.02 8.82 -10.69
C ARG A 106 -5.03 9.07 -9.59
N THR A 107 -4.60 8.95 -8.34
CA THR A 107 -5.46 9.28 -7.18
C THR A 107 -5.41 10.77 -6.83
N GLY A 108 -6.47 11.26 -6.18
CA GLY A 108 -6.60 12.65 -5.71
C GLY A 108 -6.67 13.71 -6.82
N VAL A 109 -6.86 14.97 -6.44
CA VAL A 109 -6.99 16.08 -7.40
C VAL A 109 -5.68 16.30 -8.15
N ASN A 110 -5.73 16.25 -9.49
CA ASN A 110 -4.57 16.40 -10.38
C ASN A 110 -3.41 15.42 -10.12
N GLY A 111 -3.68 14.27 -9.52
CA GLY A 111 -2.68 13.27 -9.16
C GLY A 111 -1.99 13.50 -7.82
N ASN A 112 -2.44 14.49 -7.02
CA ASN A 112 -1.93 14.77 -5.67
C ASN A 112 -2.64 13.92 -4.60
N GLY A 113 -2.86 12.65 -4.87
CA GLY A 113 -3.48 11.70 -3.95
C GLY A 113 -2.47 10.77 -3.27
N ASP A 114 -3.01 9.71 -2.66
CA ASP A 114 -2.23 8.74 -1.91
C ASP A 114 -1.23 7.97 -2.77
N GLY A 115 -1.47 7.80 -4.07
CA GLY A 115 -0.51 7.19 -4.99
C GLY A 115 0.81 7.98 -5.05
N LEU A 116 0.72 9.31 -5.10
CA LEU A 116 1.89 10.18 -5.05
C LEU A 116 2.59 10.14 -3.68
N LYS A 117 1.81 10.05 -2.59
CA LYS A 117 2.37 9.89 -1.24
C LYS A 117 3.08 8.54 -1.07
N ILE A 118 2.53 7.46 -1.62
CA ILE A 118 3.17 6.14 -1.63
C ILE A 118 4.53 6.22 -2.31
N SER A 119 4.60 6.80 -3.52
CA SER A 119 5.86 7.02 -4.24
C SER A 119 6.89 7.78 -3.40
N ASN A 120 6.49 8.94 -2.84
CA ASN A 120 7.43 9.83 -2.17
C ASN A 120 7.85 9.35 -0.77
N ILE A 121 6.91 8.81 0.02
CA ILE A 121 7.12 8.52 1.44
C ILE A 121 7.60 7.07 1.64
N ILE A 122 7.09 6.11 0.85
CA ILE A 122 7.48 4.71 0.99
C ILE A 122 8.74 4.43 0.17
N TYR A 123 8.79 4.95 -1.07
CA TYR A 123 9.83 4.62 -2.05
C TYR A 123 10.87 5.74 -2.29
N GLY A 124 10.70 6.90 -1.65
CA GLY A 124 11.69 7.97 -1.67
C GLY A 124 11.66 8.87 -2.91
N GLY A 125 10.63 8.78 -3.74
CA GLY A 125 10.46 9.68 -4.89
C GLY A 125 9.68 9.06 -6.03
N ASP A 126 9.65 9.76 -7.16
CA ASP A 126 9.08 9.28 -8.43
C ASP A 126 10.05 8.30 -9.12
N PRO A 127 9.70 7.01 -9.27
CA PRO A 127 10.59 6.05 -9.88
C PRO A 127 10.56 6.11 -11.41
N SER A 128 11.56 5.50 -12.04
CA SER A 128 11.45 5.08 -13.44
C SER A 128 10.26 4.13 -13.62
N LYS A 129 9.70 4.07 -14.82
CA LYS A 129 8.51 3.26 -15.11
C LYS A 129 8.73 2.39 -16.35
N PRO A 130 8.29 1.12 -16.34
CA PRO A 130 7.70 0.43 -15.20
C PRO A 130 8.77 0.11 -14.14
N ALA A 131 8.38 0.17 -12.87
CA ALA A 131 9.19 -0.33 -11.75
C ALA A 131 8.26 -1.01 -10.74
N ALA A 132 8.72 -2.07 -10.09
CA ALA A 132 7.89 -2.78 -9.13
C ALA A 132 8.65 -3.15 -7.87
N SER A 133 7.89 -3.24 -6.78
CA SER A 133 8.36 -3.70 -5.48
C SER A 133 7.71 -5.03 -5.16
N PHE A 134 8.49 -5.94 -4.58
CA PHE A 134 8.08 -7.30 -4.25
C PHE A 134 8.15 -7.47 -2.73
N ASP A 135 7.00 -7.60 -2.07
CA ASP A 135 6.83 -7.62 -0.60
C ASP A 135 7.52 -6.45 0.13
N ARG A 136 7.79 -5.33 -0.56
CA ARG A 136 8.62 -4.23 -0.06
C ARG A 136 9.99 -4.69 0.44
N MET A 137 10.55 -5.71 -0.20
CA MET A 137 11.92 -6.18 0.03
C MET A 137 12.92 -5.38 -0.82
N PRO A 138 14.16 -5.20 -0.33
CA PRO A 138 15.24 -4.65 -1.13
C PRO A 138 15.52 -5.49 -2.37
N VAL A 139 15.86 -4.83 -3.47
CA VAL A 139 16.22 -5.47 -4.75
C VAL A 139 17.48 -6.32 -4.60
N SER A 140 18.39 -5.92 -3.69
CA SER A 140 19.63 -6.62 -3.38
C SER A 140 19.67 -6.98 -1.89
N PRO A 141 20.10 -8.20 -1.52
CA PRO A 141 20.25 -8.60 -0.11
C PRO A 141 21.29 -7.78 0.66
N GLN A 142 22.19 -7.07 -0.03
CA GLN A 142 23.28 -6.32 0.57
C GLN A 142 22.86 -4.92 1.02
N THR A 143 21.65 -4.47 0.69
CA THR A 143 21.18 -3.12 0.99
C THR A 143 19.76 -3.14 1.56
N THR A 144 19.33 -2.05 2.19
CA THR A 144 17.93 -1.83 2.60
C THR A 144 17.12 -1.06 1.55
N THR A 145 17.81 -0.52 0.54
CA THR A 145 17.27 0.22 -0.62
C THR A 145 18.17 -0.02 -1.83
N PRO A 146 17.66 0.05 -3.08
CA PRO A 146 16.29 0.37 -3.47
C PRO A 146 15.30 -0.78 -3.22
N LEU A 147 14.02 -0.45 -3.06
CA LEU A 147 12.91 -1.42 -2.95
C LEU A 147 12.18 -1.65 -4.28
N LEU A 148 12.54 -0.89 -5.31
CA LEU A 148 11.95 -0.91 -6.65
C LEU A 148 13.00 -1.41 -7.65
N GLY A 149 12.66 -2.44 -8.40
CA GLY A 149 13.47 -3.00 -9.47
C GLY A 149 12.87 -2.73 -10.84
N ALA A 150 13.73 -2.72 -11.86
CA ALA A 150 13.31 -2.66 -13.25
C ALA A 150 12.71 -4.00 -13.68
N LYS A 151 12.00 -4.02 -14.82
CA LYS A 151 11.25 -5.19 -15.30
C LYS A 151 12.10 -6.45 -15.43
N GLU A 152 13.36 -6.28 -15.84
CA GLU A 152 14.36 -7.34 -15.97
C GLU A 152 14.71 -8.04 -14.65
N ASP A 153 14.52 -7.38 -13.50
CA ASP A 153 14.87 -7.93 -12.19
C ASP A 153 13.72 -8.74 -11.56
N TRP A 154 12.49 -8.62 -12.06
CA TRP A 154 11.28 -9.09 -11.36
C TRP A 154 11.24 -10.60 -11.09
N ASP A 155 11.77 -11.43 -11.99
CA ASP A 155 11.85 -12.88 -11.76
C ASP A 155 12.81 -13.24 -10.61
N ILE A 156 13.94 -12.53 -10.54
CA ILE A 156 14.94 -12.69 -9.48
C ILE A 156 14.36 -12.18 -8.15
N MET A 157 13.68 -11.03 -8.18
CA MET A 157 13.01 -10.47 -7.00
C MET A 157 11.92 -11.42 -6.47
N LEU A 158 11.06 -11.96 -7.35
CA LEU A 158 10.04 -12.94 -6.93
C LEU A 158 10.67 -14.21 -6.36
N SER A 159 11.76 -14.69 -6.96
CA SER A 159 12.49 -15.87 -6.45
C SER A 159 13.12 -15.60 -5.07
N ALA A 160 13.65 -14.38 -4.87
CA ALA A 160 14.22 -13.94 -3.61
C ALA A 160 13.16 -13.89 -2.49
N ILE A 161 11.99 -13.26 -2.72
CA ILE A 161 10.94 -13.19 -1.69
C ILE A 161 10.36 -14.57 -1.38
N LYS A 162 10.24 -15.46 -2.37
CA LYS A 162 9.78 -16.85 -2.18
C LYS A 162 10.72 -17.68 -1.32
N THR A 163 11.99 -17.30 -1.26
CA THR A 163 13.00 -17.99 -0.44
C THR A 163 13.14 -17.33 0.93
N GLN A 164 13.22 -16.00 0.96
CA GLN A 164 13.59 -15.22 2.14
C GLN A 164 12.38 -14.75 2.97
N ASN A 165 11.18 -14.73 2.38
CA ASN A 165 9.93 -14.31 3.01
C ASN A 165 8.81 -15.33 2.73
N SER A 166 9.14 -16.62 2.82
CA SER A 166 8.28 -17.74 2.39
C SER A 166 7.15 -18.09 3.35
N THR A 167 7.17 -17.55 4.57
CA THR A 167 6.22 -17.87 5.65
C THR A 167 5.53 -16.60 6.14
N THR A 168 4.43 -16.78 6.88
CA THR A 168 3.70 -15.68 7.50
C THR A 168 3.42 -15.98 8.96
N PRO A 169 3.56 -14.99 9.87
CA PRO A 169 3.15 -15.13 11.26
C PRO A 169 1.65 -14.94 11.49
N VAL A 170 0.90 -14.54 10.45
CA VAL A 170 -0.47 -14.06 10.58
C VAL A 170 -1.34 -14.57 9.42
N ASN A 171 -2.36 -15.34 9.78
CA ASN A 171 -3.45 -15.67 8.87
C ASN A 171 -4.32 -14.44 8.67
N MET A 172 -4.80 -14.25 7.44
CA MET A 172 -5.71 -13.15 7.11
C MET A 172 -7.01 -13.71 6.52
N TYR A 173 -8.11 -13.06 6.86
CA TYR A 173 -9.42 -13.31 6.30
C TYR A 173 -10.08 -11.99 5.94
N LEU A 174 -10.68 -11.92 4.76
CA LEU A 174 -11.32 -10.72 4.21
C LEU A 174 -12.74 -11.04 3.81
N SER A 175 -13.68 -10.20 4.27
CA SER A 175 -15.07 -10.26 3.85
C SER A 175 -15.61 -8.85 3.62
N ASN A 176 -16.45 -8.72 2.60
CA ASN A 176 -17.06 -7.48 2.18
C ASN A 176 -18.58 -7.67 2.20
N SER A 177 -19.31 -6.63 2.56
CA SER A 177 -20.78 -6.61 2.49
C SER A 177 -21.27 -5.22 2.09
N TYR A 178 -22.42 -5.14 1.44
CA TYR A 178 -23.03 -3.88 1.03
C TYR A 178 -24.39 -3.71 1.70
N ASN A 179 -24.61 -2.54 2.30
CA ASN A 179 -25.88 -2.14 2.89
C ASN A 179 -26.60 -1.17 1.96
N ALA A 180 -27.55 -1.67 1.18
CA ALA A 180 -28.31 -0.87 0.22
C ALA A 180 -29.12 0.27 0.85
N ALA A 181 -29.57 0.13 2.10
CA ALA A 181 -30.32 1.19 2.79
C ALA A 181 -29.44 2.37 3.21
N LYS A 182 -28.14 2.13 3.41
CA LYS A 182 -27.16 3.16 3.80
C LYS A 182 -26.25 3.60 2.66
N ASP A 183 -26.31 2.90 1.54
CA ASP A 183 -25.35 2.98 0.44
C ASP A 183 -23.90 2.92 0.95
N GLU A 184 -23.59 1.85 1.67
CA GLU A 184 -22.35 1.71 2.43
C GLU A 184 -21.80 0.29 2.31
N TYR A 185 -20.52 0.18 1.97
CA TYR A 185 -19.75 -1.06 2.04
C TYR A 185 -19.15 -1.21 3.43
N THR A 186 -19.12 -2.44 3.95
CA THR A 186 -18.34 -2.82 5.13
C THR A 186 -17.29 -3.83 4.72
N ILE A 187 -16.02 -3.47 4.91
CA ILE A 187 -14.85 -4.31 4.72
C ILE A 187 -14.38 -4.80 6.09
N GLN A 188 -14.44 -6.10 6.32
CA GLN A 188 -13.95 -6.72 7.54
C GLN A 188 -12.66 -7.49 7.27
N VAL A 189 -11.65 -7.23 8.10
CA VAL A 189 -10.40 -7.98 8.12
C VAL A 189 -10.25 -8.67 9.48
N LYS A 190 -10.08 -10.00 9.47
CA LYS A 190 -9.66 -10.78 10.64
C LYS A 190 -8.20 -11.19 10.45
N LEU A 191 -7.38 -10.91 11.45
CA LEU A 191 -6.00 -11.35 11.59
C LEU A 191 -5.93 -12.40 12.70
N ALA A 192 -5.33 -13.56 12.44
CA ALA A 192 -5.09 -14.58 13.45
C ALA A 192 -3.59 -14.94 13.48
N TYR A 193 -2.92 -14.61 14.58
CA TYR A 193 -1.49 -14.84 14.74
C TYR A 193 -1.22 -16.32 15.03
N THR A 194 -0.38 -16.93 14.19
CA THR A 194 0.01 -18.34 14.32
C THR A 194 1.30 -18.51 15.11
N GLN A 195 2.06 -17.43 15.30
CA GLN A 195 3.23 -17.35 16.15
C GLN A 195 3.30 -16.00 16.86
N ALA A 196 4.12 -15.91 17.91
CA ALA A 196 4.31 -14.66 18.62
C ALA A 196 5.00 -13.61 17.73
N VAL A 197 4.56 -12.36 17.83
CA VAL A 197 5.17 -11.20 17.16
C VAL A 197 5.36 -10.06 18.16
N THR A 198 6.58 -9.56 18.24
CA THR A 198 6.99 -8.43 19.10
C THR A 198 7.20 -7.13 18.31
N GLU A 199 7.36 -7.23 17.00
CA GLU A 199 7.57 -6.08 16.12
C GLU A 199 6.25 -5.33 15.84
N PRO A 200 6.28 -4.00 15.70
CA PRO A 200 5.13 -3.24 15.22
C PRO A 200 4.65 -3.74 13.86
N GLN A 201 3.34 -3.80 13.69
CA GLN A 201 2.70 -4.20 12.44
C GLN A 201 1.57 -3.24 12.10
N PHE A 202 1.33 -3.11 10.80
CA PHE A 202 0.36 -2.19 10.26
C PHE A 202 -0.52 -2.91 9.25
N LEU A 203 -1.82 -2.64 9.28
CA LEU A 203 -2.79 -3.10 8.30
C LEU A 203 -3.01 -1.98 7.29
N THR A 204 -2.82 -2.30 6.02
CA THR A 204 -3.20 -1.42 4.91
C THR A 204 -4.26 -2.09 4.05
N ILE A 205 -5.28 -1.32 3.66
CA ILE A 205 -6.36 -1.76 2.78
C ILE A 205 -6.48 -0.78 1.62
N TYR A 206 -6.37 -1.28 0.40
CA TYR A 206 -6.54 -0.54 -0.84
C TYR A 206 -7.74 -1.07 -1.63
N LEU A 207 -8.34 -0.18 -2.41
CA LEU A 207 -9.18 -0.57 -3.55
C LEU A 207 -8.37 -0.51 -4.83
N ILE A 208 -8.51 -1.54 -5.65
CA ILE A 208 -8.01 -1.59 -7.02
C ILE A 208 -9.16 -1.86 -7.98
N GLU A 209 -9.01 -1.48 -9.24
CA GLU A 209 -9.99 -1.75 -10.30
C GLU A 209 -9.33 -2.49 -11.47
N ASP A 210 -10.02 -3.53 -11.93
CA ASP A 210 -9.66 -4.30 -13.11
C ASP A 210 -10.48 -3.88 -14.35
N LYS A 211 -10.02 -4.30 -15.53
CA LYS A 211 -10.74 -4.16 -16.81
C LYS A 211 -11.14 -2.71 -17.14
N ILE A 212 -10.28 -1.76 -16.81
CA ILE A 212 -10.48 -0.36 -17.21
C ILE A 212 -10.03 -0.22 -18.65
N VAL A 213 -10.94 0.14 -19.55
CA VAL A 213 -10.60 0.42 -20.94
C VAL A 213 -10.34 1.92 -21.11
N ASP A 214 -9.10 2.29 -21.45
CA ASP A 214 -8.70 3.67 -21.74
C ASP A 214 -7.54 3.69 -22.77
N GLN A 215 -6.90 4.85 -23.00
CA GLN A 215 -5.81 5.02 -23.95
C GLN A 215 -4.44 4.92 -23.25
N GLN A 216 -3.56 4.03 -23.75
CA GLN A 216 -2.13 4.23 -23.57
C GLN A 216 -1.68 5.29 -24.56
N VAL A 217 -1.08 6.37 -24.10
CA VAL A 217 -0.87 7.62 -24.85
C VAL A 217 0.45 7.64 -25.64
N SER A 218 1.45 6.87 -25.20
CA SER A 218 2.77 6.80 -25.84
C SER A 218 3.39 5.40 -25.72
N PRO A 219 3.51 4.64 -26.82
CA PRO A 219 2.81 4.88 -28.09
C PRO A 219 1.29 4.87 -27.88
N LEU A 220 0.54 5.44 -28.81
CA LEU A 220 -0.93 5.39 -28.73
C LEU A 220 -1.37 3.93 -28.92
N ILE A 221 -1.89 3.31 -27.86
CA ILE A 221 -2.56 2.00 -27.91
C ILE A 221 -4.02 2.25 -27.52
N PRO A 222 -4.94 2.23 -28.50
CA PRO A 222 -6.34 2.49 -28.22
C PRO A 222 -7.01 1.31 -27.51
N ASN A 223 -7.98 1.61 -26.65
CA ASN A 223 -8.73 0.62 -25.88
C ASN A 223 -7.82 -0.33 -25.09
N TYR A 224 -6.73 0.20 -24.53
CA TYR A 224 -5.85 -0.54 -23.65
C TYR A 224 -6.58 -0.88 -22.35
N GLU A 225 -6.52 -2.15 -21.97
CA GLU A 225 -7.11 -2.63 -20.71
C GLU A 225 -6.09 -2.49 -19.58
N TYR A 226 -6.40 -1.67 -18.59
CA TYR A 226 -5.64 -1.57 -17.35
C TYR A 226 -6.27 -2.48 -16.29
N ASN A 227 -5.41 -3.27 -15.65
CA ASN A 227 -5.76 -4.13 -14.52
C ASN A 227 -5.03 -3.68 -13.25
N HIS A 228 -5.58 -4.05 -12.11
CA HIS A 228 -5.07 -3.82 -10.76
C HIS A 228 -4.82 -2.36 -10.41
N VAL A 229 -5.53 -1.44 -11.05
CA VAL A 229 -5.25 0.00 -10.91
C VAL A 229 -5.65 0.48 -9.54
N PHE A 230 -4.71 1.04 -8.79
CA PHE A 230 -4.93 1.64 -7.49
C PHE A 230 -5.93 2.80 -7.58
N ARG A 231 -7.02 2.68 -6.83
CA ARG A 231 -8.11 3.67 -6.79
C ARG A 231 -8.11 4.51 -5.53
N MET A 232 -7.98 3.87 -4.37
CA MET A 232 -7.99 4.56 -3.10
C MET A 232 -7.43 3.72 -1.97
N SER A 233 -6.95 4.39 -0.92
CA SER A 233 -6.68 3.76 0.37
C SER A 233 -7.91 3.86 1.26
N VAL A 234 -8.34 2.73 1.83
CA VAL A 234 -9.44 2.64 2.81
C VAL A 234 -8.92 2.95 4.21
N THR A 235 -7.73 2.43 4.53
CA THR A 235 -6.89 2.89 5.65
C THR A 235 -6.01 4.05 5.19
N PRO A 236 -5.26 4.75 6.06
CA PRO A 236 -4.14 5.57 5.60
C PRO A 236 -3.21 4.76 4.70
N PHE A 237 -2.63 5.41 3.67
CA PHE A 237 -1.78 4.76 2.67
C PHE A 237 -0.54 4.06 3.26
N ASN A 238 -0.12 4.47 4.45
CA ASN A 238 0.99 3.92 5.20
C ASN A 238 0.59 2.90 6.28
N GLY A 239 -0.69 2.56 6.34
CA GLY A 239 -1.28 1.58 7.25
C GLY A 239 -1.71 2.13 8.61
N MET A 240 -2.66 1.42 9.22
CA MET A 240 -3.09 1.58 10.61
C MET A 240 -2.31 0.63 11.51
N ALA A 241 -1.83 1.10 12.66
CA ALA A 241 -1.15 0.24 13.63
C ALA A 241 -2.10 -0.87 14.15
N ILE A 242 -1.61 -2.10 14.21
CA ILE A 242 -2.36 -3.25 14.70
C ILE A 242 -2.05 -3.45 16.18
N LEU A 243 -3.08 -3.30 17.04
CA LEU A 243 -2.99 -3.54 18.48
C LEU A 243 -1.76 -2.88 19.11
N ASP A 244 -1.58 -1.57 18.90
CA ASP A 244 -0.38 -0.83 19.32
C ASP A 244 -0.18 -0.83 20.85
N SER A 245 -1.27 -0.99 21.61
CA SER A 245 -1.24 -1.16 23.07
C SER A 245 -0.84 -2.57 23.53
N ILE A 246 -0.67 -3.53 22.61
CA ILE A 246 -0.25 -4.91 22.89
C ILE A 246 1.10 -5.14 22.18
N PRO A 247 2.23 -4.89 22.88
CA PRO A 247 3.56 -4.99 22.29
C PRO A 247 3.92 -6.43 21.91
N ASN A 248 3.41 -7.41 22.67
CA ASN A 248 3.63 -8.83 22.42
C ASN A 248 2.34 -9.49 21.95
N LYS A 249 2.18 -9.66 20.64
CA LYS A 249 1.06 -10.40 20.05
C LYS A 249 1.38 -11.89 20.15
N GLU A 250 0.85 -12.56 21.16
CA GLU A 250 1.05 -13.99 21.38
C GLU A 250 0.42 -14.86 20.27
N SER A 251 0.92 -16.10 20.12
CA SER A 251 0.26 -17.06 19.22
C SER A 251 -1.18 -17.32 19.68
N GLY A 252 -2.12 -17.38 18.75
CA GLY A 252 -3.55 -17.46 19.03
C GLY A 252 -4.22 -16.09 19.23
N ARG A 253 -3.46 -14.99 19.27
CA ARG A 253 -4.05 -13.63 19.24
C ARG A 253 -4.86 -13.46 17.97
N VAL A 254 -6.10 -12.97 18.12
CA VAL A 254 -6.97 -12.58 17.02
C VAL A 254 -7.28 -11.09 17.11
N PHE A 255 -7.30 -10.43 15.95
CA PHE A 255 -7.76 -9.06 15.76
C PHE A 255 -8.80 -9.03 14.66
N VAL A 256 -9.95 -8.41 14.90
CA VAL A 256 -11.01 -8.20 13.91
C VAL A 256 -11.30 -6.71 13.83
N THR A 257 -11.24 -6.16 12.62
CA THR A 257 -11.50 -4.74 12.35
C THR A 257 -12.47 -4.59 11.19
N ASN A 258 -13.25 -3.51 11.20
CA ASN A 258 -14.27 -3.22 10.21
C ASN A 258 -14.12 -1.77 9.73
N TYR A 259 -14.06 -1.59 8.41
CA TYR A 259 -14.02 -0.28 7.76
C TYR A 259 -15.28 -0.10 6.92
N LYS A 260 -16.01 0.99 7.19
CA LYS A 260 -17.16 1.39 6.40
C LYS A 260 -16.76 2.39 5.35
N LEU A 261 -17.16 2.17 4.11
CA LEU A 261 -16.82 3.04 2.99
C LEU A 261 -18.07 3.35 2.16
N LYS A 262 -18.18 4.60 1.73
CA LYS A 262 -19.10 5.03 0.68
C LYS A 262 -18.31 5.40 -0.57
N ILE A 263 -18.82 4.97 -1.73
CA ILE A 263 -18.25 5.33 -3.04
C ILE A 263 -19.29 6.20 -3.75
N ASP A 264 -19.08 7.51 -3.70
CA ASP A 264 -20.01 8.47 -4.29
C ASP A 264 -19.62 8.75 -5.75
N ARG A 265 -20.26 8.03 -6.66
CA ARG A 265 -20.08 8.20 -8.11
C ARG A 265 -20.67 9.52 -8.64
N ASN A 266 -21.43 10.24 -7.82
CA ASN A 266 -22.07 11.51 -8.17
C ASN A 266 -21.41 12.71 -7.47
N ASP A 267 -20.30 12.50 -6.75
CA ASP A 267 -19.58 13.59 -6.10
C ASP A 267 -19.07 14.59 -7.14
N ALA A 268 -19.65 15.79 -7.13
CA ALA A 268 -19.29 16.87 -8.03
C ALA A 268 -17.88 17.44 -7.76
N SER A 269 -17.31 17.18 -6.57
CA SER A 269 -15.99 17.63 -6.15
C SER A 269 -14.88 16.64 -6.48
N ASP A 270 -15.19 15.33 -6.58
CA ASP A 270 -14.29 14.28 -7.07
C ASP A 270 -14.97 13.45 -8.17
N LEU A 271 -14.94 13.98 -9.38
CA LEU A 271 -15.53 13.35 -10.56
C LEU A 271 -14.78 12.08 -11.02
N LYS A 272 -13.77 11.58 -10.29
CA LYS A 272 -13.08 10.34 -10.70
C LYS A 272 -13.93 9.11 -10.46
N GLN A 273 -14.66 9.06 -9.34
CA GLN A 273 -15.45 7.88 -8.95
C GLN A 273 -16.60 7.61 -9.93
N LYS A 274 -17.07 8.61 -10.68
CA LYS A 274 -18.11 8.43 -11.70
C LYS A 274 -17.74 7.37 -12.75
N PHE A 275 -16.44 7.23 -13.03
CA PHE A 275 -15.91 6.29 -14.02
C PHE A 275 -15.69 4.87 -13.47
N TRP A 276 -15.77 4.66 -12.16
CA TRP A 276 -15.48 3.36 -11.57
C TRP A 276 -16.59 2.35 -11.87
N ASN A 277 -16.20 1.17 -12.33
CA ASN A 277 -17.05 0.00 -12.40
C ASN A 277 -16.91 -0.83 -11.12
N LEU A 278 -17.88 -0.70 -10.22
CA LEU A 278 -17.83 -1.36 -8.91
C LEU A 278 -17.83 -2.90 -8.98
N ASP A 279 -18.25 -3.50 -10.10
CA ASP A 279 -18.19 -4.95 -10.31
C ASP A 279 -16.76 -5.44 -10.60
N ASN A 280 -15.87 -4.52 -11.00
CA ASN A 280 -14.45 -4.78 -11.24
C ASN A 280 -13.55 -4.27 -10.09
N ILE A 281 -14.13 -3.79 -8.98
CA ILE A 281 -13.34 -3.31 -7.85
C ILE A 281 -13.00 -4.47 -6.93
N HIS A 282 -11.72 -4.56 -6.56
CA HIS A 282 -11.21 -5.51 -5.58
C HIS A 282 -10.66 -4.76 -4.36
N VAL A 283 -10.83 -5.37 -3.20
CA VAL A 283 -10.20 -4.97 -1.95
C VAL A 283 -8.92 -5.76 -1.78
N VAL A 284 -7.78 -5.09 -1.63
CA VAL A 284 -6.49 -5.71 -1.29
C VAL A 284 -6.12 -5.29 0.12
N ALA A 285 -6.01 -6.26 1.03
CA ALA A 285 -5.63 -6.05 2.42
C ALA A 285 -4.29 -6.74 2.70
N PHE A 286 -3.36 -6.04 3.37
CA PHE A 286 -2.04 -6.58 3.67
C PHE A 286 -1.48 -6.08 5.00
N VAL A 287 -0.72 -6.95 5.67
CA VAL A 287 -0.02 -6.65 6.92
C VAL A 287 1.45 -6.41 6.62
N HIS A 288 2.04 -5.32 7.13
CA HIS A 288 3.44 -4.97 6.91
C HIS A 288 4.12 -4.40 8.16
N LYS A 289 5.46 -4.34 8.15
CA LYS A 289 6.30 -3.87 9.26
C LYS A 289 6.44 -2.34 9.37
N GLY A 290 5.50 -1.60 8.79
CA GLY A 290 5.52 -0.13 8.71
C GLY A 290 6.13 0.41 7.42
N THR A 291 6.21 1.74 7.31
CA THR A 291 6.72 2.44 6.10
C THR A 291 7.90 3.36 6.37
N SER A 292 8.15 3.70 7.64
CA SER A 292 9.27 4.51 8.11
C SER A 292 10.42 3.68 8.69
N ALA A 293 10.20 2.38 8.94
CA ALA A 293 11.22 1.46 9.42
C ALA A 293 12.23 1.10 8.32
N ALA A 294 13.43 0.65 8.73
CA ALA A 294 14.43 0.11 7.82
C ALA A 294 13.93 -1.15 7.09
N ASP A 295 13.05 -1.91 7.75
CA ASP A 295 12.39 -3.09 7.20
C ASP A 295 10.90 -2.81 7.02
N LYS A 296 10.47 -2.68 5.76
CA LYS A 296 9.10 -2.34 5.38
C LYS A 296 8.29 -3.55 4.90
N ARG A 297 8.82 -4.76 5.13
CA ARG A 297 8.32 -6.01 4.52
C ARG A 297 6.83 -6.24 4.74
N VAL A 298 6.19 -6.76 3.70
CA VAL A 298 4.82 -7.28 3.75
C VAL A 298 4.83 -8.74 4.21
N LEU A 299 4.07 -9.01 5.27
CA LEU A 299 4.03 -10.28 5.97
C LEU A 299 2.91 -11.20 5.49
N GLN A 300 1.82 -10.64 4.98
CA GLN A 300 0.74 -11.37 4.32
C GLN A 300 -0.11 -10.39 3.52
N ALA A 301 -0.71 -10.87 2.43
CA ALA A 301 -1.67 -10.11 1.66
C ALA A 301 -2.81 -11.02 1.19
N ILE A 302 -4.02 -10.49 1.11
CA ILE A 302 -5.19 -11.16 0.56
C ILE A 302 -6.01 -10.16 -0.24
N ASP A 303 -6.77 -10.65 -1.21
CA ASP A 303 -7.67 -9.84 -2.00
C ASP A 303 -9.04 -10.51 -2.15
N LYS A 304 -10.06 -9.71 -2.44
CA LYS A 304 -11.41 -10.17 -2.75
C LYS A 304 -12.15 -9.11 -3.55
N THR A 305 -13.06 -9.52 -4.44
CA THR A 305 -14.01 -8.59 -5.09
C THR A 305 -14.77 -7.80 -4.03
N LEU A 306 -15.03 -6.52 -4.28
CA LEU A 306 -15.76 -5.65 -3.36
C LEU A 306 -17.23 -6.09 -3.24
N LYS A 307 -17.83 -6.45 -4.38
CA LYS A 307 -19.18 -7.02 -4.49
C LYS A 307 -19.16 -8.55 -4.51
#